data_AF-A0AAW9SDC7-F1
#
_entry.id   AF-A0AAW9SDC7-F1
#
_cell.length_a   1.000
_cell.length_b   1.000
_cell.length_c   1.000
_cell.angle_alpha   90.00
_cell.angle_beta   90.00
_cell.angle_gamma   90.00
#
_symmetry.space_group_name_H-M   'P 1'
#
loop_
_entity.id
_entity.type
_entity.pdbx_description
1 polymer ?
#
loop_
_entity_poly.entity_id
_entity_poly.type
_entity_poly.pdbx_seq_one_letter_code
_entity_poly.pdbx_strand_id
1 'polypeptide(L)'
;MERLQTSGAVNATYNGTLQVAEGDAALDGSLVGDIPNLAALSGLAGRRLGGSVRFDAEVQGQALSGPLSLRADVTAQNLVTAVETADRLLRGTTTVNLQAARDANGLLRIERGVLDASGIDATVSGQYASSNANVTLDVSVPNVGLIVPDLQGGGTVRGTVSHSGGPWQVNLTGTGPGSIGATARGSIAQDFGSANLSLNGSAPLALANERIAPQVLTGVLNFDIGVNGPLALSSVSDRVSTDGARLAVPSVSLVIDGLSGAVRLSGGSAQVELGGRLSSGGQLRVSGPVTLSPPFNANLTIQLIEAVLRQADLLETTANGTVTMNGALTGGAQIGGVINLGEVEVRIPNLGASYSALDGLRHIDPPADVQRTLAFAGLNGSGRESTGGAAAAPWPIRST
;
A
#
# COMPACT_ATOMS: atom_id res chain seq x y z
N MET A 1 5.81 57.94 5.08
CA MET A 1 5.92 56.59 4.51
C MET A 1 7.39 56.27 4.46
N GLU A 2 7.84 55.27 5.21
CA GLU A 2 9.24 54.83 5.17
C GLU A 2 9.36 53.67 4.19
N ARG A 3 10.42 53.69 3.38
CA ARG A 3 10.75 52.64 2.42
C ARG A 3 12.08 52.02 2.83
N LEU A 4 12.06 50.76 3.26
CA LEU A 4 13.26 49.99 3.57
C LEU A 4 13.57 49.04 2.41
N GLN A 5 14.83 49.00 2.00
CA GLN A 5 15.33 48.11 0.95
C GLN A 5 16.51 47.31 1.47
N THR A 6 16.47 45.99 1.29
CA THR A 6 17.61 45.10 1.51
C THR A 6 18.11 44.57 0.16
N SER A 7 19.42 44.41 0.02
CA SER A 7 20.04 43.80 -1.17
C SER A 7 21.04 42.75 -0.72
N GLY A 8 20.95 41.53 -1.27
CA GLY A 8 21.79 40.40 -0.87
C GLY A 8 21.15 39.05 -1.20
N ALA A 9 21.22 38.10 -0.27
CA ALA A 9 20.54 36.80 -0.39
C ALA A 9 19.00 36.92 -0.45
N VAL A 10 18.46 38.04 0.03
CA VAL A 10 17.04 38.39 0.04
C VAL A 10 16.92 39.81 -0.51
N ASN A 11 16.07 39.98 -1.53
CA ASN A 11 15.69 41.28 -2.06
C ASN A 11 14.28 41.58 -1.55
N ALA A 12 14.13 42.52 -0.62
CA ALA A 12 12.83 42.88 -0.08
C ALA A 12 12.64 44.39 -0.03
N THR A 13 11.42 44.82 -0.32
CA THR A 13 10.97 46.21 -0.15
C THR A 13 9.81 46.22 0.82
N TYR A 14 9.96 46.96 1.92
CA TYR A 14 8.87 47.25 2.84
C TYR A 14 8.30 48.64 2.53
N ASN A 15 6.98 48.74 2.45
CA ASN A 15 6.25 49.98 2.29
C ASN A 15 5.26 50.11 3.44
N GLY A 16 5.49 51.06 4.35
CA GLY A 16 4.59 51.25 5.47
C GLY A 16 5.07 52.27 6.49
N THR A 17 4.49 52.15 7.69
CA THR A 17 4.97 52.81 8.89
C THR A 17 5.65 51.77 9.78
N LEU A 18 6.81 52.14 10.32
CA LEU A 18 7.55 51.37 11.29
C LEU A 18 7.80 52.32 12.46
N GLN A 19 7.25 52.01 13.63
CA GLN A 19 7.54 52.78 14.85
C GLN A 19 8.19 51.84 15.85
N VAL A 20 9.47 52.03 16.08
CA VAL A 20 10.23 51.25 17.07
C VAL A 20 10.15 51.98 18.41
N ALA A 21 9.65 51.28 19.44
CA ALA A 21 9.55 51.81 20.79
C ALA A 21 9.91 50.71 21.80
N GLU A 22 10.83 51.01 22.73
CA GLU A 22 11.13 50.19 23.93
C GLU A 22 11.24 48.66 23.68
N GLY A 23 11.93 48.26 22.61
CA GLY A 23 12.17 46.84 22.31
C GLY A 23 11.03 46.13 21.59
N ASP A 24 10.00 46.85 21.13
CA ASP A 24 8.99 46.38 20.19
C ASP A 24 8.90 47.32 18.97
N ALA A 25 8.24 46.86 17.91
CA ALA A 25 8.02 47.61 16.69
C ALA A 25 6.55 47.54 16.28
N ALA A 26 5.87 48.68 16.20
CA ALA A 26 4.58 48.77 15.54
C ALA A 26 4.79 48.79 14.02
N LEU A 27 4.14 47.84 13.33
CA LEU A 27 4.16 47.60 11.91
C LEU A 27 2.79 47.90 11.33
N ASP A 28 2.74 48.70 10.27
CA ASP A 28 1.57 48.81 9.41
C ASP A 28 2.09 49.03 7.98
N GLY A 29 2.08 47.96 7.19
CA GLY A 29 2.64 48.01 5.84
C GLY A 29 2.63 46.69 5.09
N SER A 30 3.08 46.76 3.84
CA SER A 30 3.30 45.62 2.96
C SER A 30 4.79 45.36 2.74
N LEU A 31 5.14 44.08 2.64
CA LEU A 31 6.47 43.58 2.40
C LEU A 31 6.43 42.70 1.15
N VAL A 32 7.11 43.15 0.10
CA VAL A 32 7.22 42.40 -1.16
C VAL A 32 8.69 42.08 -1.40
N GLY A 33 8.99 40.82 -1.72
CA GLY A 33 10.36 40.41 -1.97
C GLY A 33 10.52 39.09 -2.67
N ASP A 34 11.77 38.81 -3.00
CA ASP A 34 12.23 37.55 -3.56
C ASP A 34 13.54 37.10 -2.92
N ILE A 35 13.69 35.79 -2.89
CA ILE A 35 14.87 35.04 -2.47
C ILE A 35 15.22 34.16 -3.67
N PRO A 36 16.06 34.63 -4.59
CA PRO A 36 16.41 33.89 -5.81
C PRO A 36 17.12 32.56 -5.51
N ASN A 37 17.82 32.50 -4.37
CA ASN A 37 18.54 31.32 -3.94
C ASN A 37 18.43 31.12 -2.43
N LEU A 38 17.50 30.24 -2.03
CA LEU A 38 17.33 29.83 -0.63
C LEU A 38 18.58 29.19 -0.02
N ALA A 39 19.49 28.65 -0.84
CA ALA A 39 20.71 28.03 -0.32
C ALA A 39 21.57 29.01 0.49
N ALA A 40 21.50 30.31 0.19
CA ALA A 40 22.17 31.36 0.94
C ALA A 40 21.67 31.48 2.40
N LEU A 41 20.46 31.00 2.69
CA LEU A 41 19.88 30.98 4.04
C LEU A 41 20.18 29.67 4.80
N SER A 42 20.83 28.69 4.17
CA SER A 42 21.11 27.38 4.80
C SER A 42 21.92 27.51 6.09
N GLY A 43 22.89 28.45 6.13
CA GLY A 43 23.72 28.70 7.30
C GLY A 43 22.93 29.22 8.50
N LEU A 44 21.89 30.02 8.25
CA LEU A 44 20.99 30.54 9.29
C LEU A 44 19.97 29.48 9.74
N ALA A 45 19.50 28.65 8.81
CA ALA A 45 18.51 27.62 9.09
C ALA A 45 19.09 26.36 9.74
N GLY A 46 20.43 26.23 9.79
CA GLY A 46 21.10 25.03 10.29
C GLY A 46 20.80 23.77 9.47
N ARG A 47 20.24 23.92 8.26
CA ARG A 47 19.84 22.83 7.36
C ARG A 47 19.99 23.28 5.91
N ARG A 48 20.16 22.31 5.02
CA ARG A 48 20.26 22.59 3.59
C ARG A 48 18.93 23.10 3.05
N LEU A 49 18.94 24.32 2.55
CA LEU A 49 17.81 24.92 1.84
C LEU A 49 18.14 25.07 0.36
N GLY A 50 17.11 25.15 -0.48
CA GLY A 50 17.28 25.32 -1.92
C GLY A 50 15.97 25.68 -2.62
N GLY A 51 16.10 26.11 -3.88
CA GLY A 51 15.01 26.70 -4.65
C GLY A 51 14.96 28.22 -4.53
N SER A 52 13.87 28.80 -5.02
CA SER A 52 13.60 30.23 -4.97
C SER A 52 12.25 30.50 -4.34
N VAL A 53 12.11 31.65 -3.69
CA VAL A 53 10.85 32.08 -3.06
C VAL A 53 10.55 33.51 -3.47
N ARG A 54 9.31 33.79 -3.83
CA ARG A 54 8.75 35.13 -3.90
C ARG A 54 7.66 35.22 -2.85
N PHE A 55 7.56 36.34 -2.15
CA PHE A 55 6.54 36.56 -1.15
C PHE A 55 5.99 37.97 -1.21
N ASP A 56 4.71 38.07 -0.90
CA ASP A 56 3.98 39.30 -0.66
C ASP A 56 3.29 39.14 0.69
N ALA A 57 3.51 40.06 1.61
CA ALA A 57 2.96 39.98 2.95
C ALA A 57 2.45 41.34 3.43
N GLU A 58 1.24 41.36 3.97
CA GLU A 58 0.67 42.50 4.67
C GLU A 58 0.73 42.22 6.17
N VAL A 59 1.25 43.18 6.92
CA VAL A 59 1.40 43.06 8.37
C VAL A 59 0.86 44.32 9.05
N GLN A 60 0.06 44.10 10.09
CA GLN A 60 -0.48 45.19 10.90
C GLN A 60 -0.48 44.81 12.38
N GLY A 61 0.10 45.65 13.23
CA GLY A 61 0.13 45.46 14.68
C GLY A 61 1.54 45.55 15.26
N GLN A 62 1.75 44.95 16.42
CA GLN A 62 3.04 44.96 17.12
C GLN A 62 3.85 43.71 16.75
N ALA A 63 5.14 43.86 16.47
CA ALA A 63 5.98 42.78 15.93
C ALA A 63 6.19 41.67 16.97
N LEU A 64 6.56 42.04 18.20
CA LEU A 64 7.04 41.11 19.22
C LEU A 64 6.01 40.82 20.30
N SER A 65 5.35 41.85 20.84
CA SER A 65 4.32 41.72 21.87
C SER A 65 2.96 42.17 21.33
N GLY A 66 1.84 41.81 21.97
CA GLY A 66 0.52 42.32 21.58
C GLY A 66 -0.05 41.81 20.24
N PRO A 67 -1.12 42.45 19.73
CA PRO A 67 -1.86 41.95 18.57
C PRO A 67 -1.11 42.17 17.26
N LEU A 68 -1.24 41.21 16.34
CA LEU A 68 -0.62 41.24 15.02
C LEU A 68 -1.55 40.56 14.01
N SER A 69 -1.82 41.16 12.87
CA SER A 69 -2.47 40.51 11.73
C SER A 69 -1.44 40.33 10.62
N LEU A 70 -1.43 39.14 10.02
CA LEU A 70 -0.55 38.76 8.92
C LEU A 70 -1.40 38.14 7.80
N ARG A 71 -1.27 38.69 6.59
CA ARG A 71 -1.65 38.00 5.35
C ARG A 71 -0.38 37.81 4.53
N ALA A 72 -0.16 36.61 4.02
CA ALA A 72 1.01 36.31 3.21
C ALA A 72 0.66 35.40 2.04
N ASP A 73 1.12 35.78 0.86
CA ASP A 73 1.10 35.01 -0.37
C ASP A 73 2.54 34.68 -0.75
N VAL A 74 2.87 33.40 -0.79
CA VAL A 74 4.21 32.91 -1.07
C VAL A 74 4.18 32.00 -2.28
N THR A 75 5.05 32.25 -3.24
CA THR A 75 5.30 31.35 -4.37
C THR A 75 6.73 30.86 -4.31
N ALA A 76 6.90 29.55 -4.15
CA ALA A 76 8.20 28.89 -4.16
C ALA A 76 8.37 28.03 -5.42
N GLN A 77 9.62 27.81 -5.81
CA GLN A 77 9.99 26.94 -6.93
C GLN A 77 11.11 25.99 -6.50
N ASN A 78 10.89 24.70 -6.73
CA ASN A 78 11.84 23.61 -6.46
C ASN A 78 12.39 23.66 -5.03
N LEU A 79 11.48 23.69 -4.05
CA LEU A 79 11.84 23.86 -2.65
C LEU A 79 12.61 22.64 -2.13
N VAL A 80 13.74 22.90 -1.47
CA VAL A 80 14.53 21.90 -0.75
C VAL A 80 14.59 22.30 0.71
N THR A 81 14.18 21.40 1.59
CA THR A 81 14.00 21.58 3.03
C THR A 81 14.89 20.67 3.87
N ALA A 82 15.69 19.81 3.22
CA ALA A 82 16.49 18.73 3.81
C ALA A 82 15.66 17.57 4.38
N VAL A 83 14.37 17.51 4.05
CA VAL A 83 13.50 16.37 4.35
C VAL A 83 13.17 15.70 3.04
N GLU A 84 13.81 14.57 2.74
CA GLU A 84 13.74 13.92 1.43
C GLU A 84 12.30 13.72 0.92
N THR A 85 11.41 13.25 1.80
CA THR A 85 10.00 13.05 1.46
C THR A 85 9.28 14.36 1.15
N ALA A 86 9.51 15.41 1.94
CA ALA A 86 8.92 16.73 1.66
C ALA A 86 9.48 17.32 0.37
N ASP A 87 10.78 17.20 0.14
CA ASP A 87 11.48 17.68 -1.04
C ASP A 87 10.97 17.00 -2.32
N ARG A 88 10.51 15.74 -2.23
CA ARG A 88 9.86 15.03 -3.34
C ARG A 88 8.46 15.57 -3.65
N LEU A 89 7.70 15.96 -2.63
CA LEU A 89 6.33 16.45 -2.75
C LEU A 89 6.26 17.94 -3.13
N LEU A 90 7.28 18.73 -2.76
CA LEU A 90 7.38 20.17 -2.98
C LEU A 90 8.21 20.53 -4.23
N ARG A 91 8.43 19.58 -5.14
CA ARG A 91 9.07 19.86 -6.43
C ARG A 91 8.15 20.72 -7.30
N GLY A 92 8.75 21.44 -8.24
CA GLY A 92 7.97 22.32 -9.10
C GLY A 92 7.53 23.58 -8.36
N THR A 93 6.35 24.09 -8.70
CA THR A 93 5.80 25.29 -8.10
C THR A 93 5.01 24.94 -6.84
N THR A 94 5.16 25.76 -5.80
CA THR A 94 4.39 25.67 -4.56
C THR A 94 3.85 27.05 -4.24
N THR A 95 2.55 27.16 -4.01
CA THR A 95 1.92 28.38 -3.52
C THR A 95 1.41 28.19 -2.10
N VAL A 96 1.60 29.21 -1.26
CA VAL A 96 1.11 29.22 0.11
C VAL A 96 0.33 30.52 0.33
N ASN A 97 -0.92 30.41 0.74
CA ASN A 97 -1.73 31.52 1.24
C ASN A 97 -1.91 31.35 2.75
N LEU A 98 -1.47 32.33 3.53
CA LEU A 98 -1.55 32.31 4.99
C LEU A 98 -2.26 33.55 5.50
N GLN A 99 -3.25 33.33 6.35
CA GLN A 99 -3.95 34.36 7.12
C GLN A 99 -3.90 33.97 8.59
N ALA A 100 -3.18 34.77 9.37
CA ALA A 100 -2.98 34.54 10.78
C ALA A 100 -3.12 35.83 11.59
N ALA A 101 -3.57 35.71 12.83
CA ALA A 101 -3.67 36.81 13.76
C ALA A 101 -3.17 36.39 15.14
N ARG A 102 -2.38 37.23 15.79
CA ARG A 102 -2.05 37.15 17.21
C ARG A 102 -2.92 38.13 17.97
N ASP A 103 -3.48 37.72 19.10
CA ASP A 103 -4.18 38.65 20.01
C ASP A 103 -3.22 39.29 21.03
N ALA A 104 -3.75 40.17 21.88
CA ALA A 104 -2.97 40.84 22.92
C ALA A 104 -2.41 39.87 24.00
N ASN A 105 -3.00 38.69 24.15
CA ASN A 105 -2.58 37.67 25.11
C ASN A 105 -1.58 36.67 24.51
N GLY A 106 -1.18 36.85 23.25
CA GLY A 106 -0.26 35.97 22.54
C GLY A 106 -0.92 34.72 21.92
N LEU A 107 -2.24 34.64 21.88
CA LEU A 107 -2.95 33.56 21.16
C LEU A 107 -2.81 33.81 19.66
N LEU A 108 -2.10 32.91 18.98
CA LEU A 108 -2.01 32.84 17.53
C LEU A 108 -3.20 32.07 16.98
N ARG A 109 -3.96 32.68 16.09
CA ARG A 109 -5.06 32.07 15.34
C ARG A 109 -4.65 32.00 13.87
N ILE A 110 -4.62 30.80 13.32
CA ILE A 110 -4.49 30.55 11.89
C ILE A 110 -5.92 30.50 11.34
N GLU A 111 -6.35 31.58 10.70
CA GLU A 111 -7.69 31.67 10.12
C GLU A 111 -7.78 30.78 8.87
N ARG A 112 -6.71 30.77 8.07
CA ARG A 112 -6.55 29.90 6.92
C ARG A 112 -5.08 29.83 6.50
N GLY A 113 -4.52 28.63 6.47
CA GLY A 113 -3.31 28.33 5.73
C GLY A 113 -3.64 27.36 4.62
N VAL A 114 -3.33 27.68 3.37
CA VAL A 114 -3.46 26.79 2.21
C VAL A 114 -2.10 26.66 1.56
N LEU A 115 -1.67 25.44 1.33
CA LEU A 115 -0.50 25.07 0.55
C LEU A 115 -1.00 24.26 -0.64
N ASP A 116 -0.60 24.66 -1.83
CA ASP A 116 -0.85 23.96 -3.09
C ASP A 116 0.52 23.73 -3.75
N ALA A 117 0.87 22.47 -3.95
CA ALA A 117 2.11 22.04 -4.57
C ALA A 117 1.85 20.85 -5.48
N SER A 118 2.75 20.63 -6.45
CA SER A 118 2.58 19.56 -7.43
C SER A 118 2.38 18.16 -6.85
N GLY A 119 2.95 17.87 -5.68
CA GLY A 119 2.84 16.58 -5.00
C GLY A 119 2.00 16.58 -3.72
N ILE A 120 1.52 17.73 -3.25
CA ILE A 120 0.78 17.82 -1.97
C ILE A 120 -0.03 19.10 -1.90
N ASP A 121 -1.29 18.97 -1.48
CA ASP A 121 -2.12 20.09 -1.05
C ASP A 121 -2.38 19.95 0.45
N ALA A 122 -2.38 21.06 1.17
CA ALA A 122 -2.67 21.07 2.59
C ALA A 122 -3.45 22.32 2.97
N THR A 123 -4.45 22.14 3.83
CA THR A 123 -5.12 23.23 4.53
C THR A 123 -4.94 23.05 6.02
N VAL A 124 -4.69 24.17 6.70
CA VAL A 124 -4.50 24.23 8.14
C VAL A 124 -5.28 25.41 8.70
N SER A 125 -5.95 25.17 9.82
CA SER A 125 -6.67 26.21 10.55
C SER A 125 -6.67 25.87 12.03
N GLY A 126 -6.80 26.87 12.88
CA GLY A 126 -6.88 26.64 14.32
C GLY A 126 -6.22 27.72 15.14
N GLN A 127 -5.89 27.36 16.38
CA GLN A 127 -5.34 28.26 17.36
C GLN A 127 -4.16 27.63 18.09
N TYR A 128 -3.21 28.46 18.47
CA TYR A 128 -2.00 28.10 19.19
C TYR A 128 -1.68 29.19 20.21
N ALA A 129 -1.58 28.81 21.46
CA ALA A 129 -1.01 29.56 22.56
C ALA A 129 0.05 28.68 23.23
N SER A 130 0.93 29.29 24.00
CA SER A 130 2.03 28.61 24.70
C SER A 130 1.59 27.40 25.53
N SER A 131 0.40 27.43 26.11
CA SER A 131 -0.18 26.33 26.90
C SER A 131 -1.25 25.54 26.17
N ASN A 132 -1.89 26.08 25.13
CA ASN A 132 -3.05 25.46 24.51
C ASN A 132 -2.98 25.57 22.98
N ALA A 133 -3.07 24.46 22.26
CA ALA A 133 -3.21 24.47 20.81
C ALA A 133 -4.38 23.58 20.38
N ASN A 134 -5.06 23.96 19.32
CA ASN A 134 -6.03 23.13 18.63
C ASN A 134 -5.95 23.49 17.14
N VAL A 135 -5.38 22.58 16.36
CA VAL A 135 -5.13 22.74 14.94
C VAL A 135 -5.86 21.64 14.19
N THR A 136 -6.63 22.05 13.19
CA THR A 136 -7.25 21.15 12.20
C THR A 136 -6.40 21.14 10.95
N LEU A 137 -6.15 19.94 10.43
CA LEU A 137 -5.40 19.72 9.19
C LEU A 137 -6.23 18.90 8.20
N ASP A 138 -6.12 19.23 6.93
CA ASP A 138 -6.62 18.45 5.80
C ASP A 138 -5.53 18.47 4.72
N VAL A 139 -5.01 17.30 4.39
CA VAL A 139 -3.90 17.12 3.46
C VAL A 139 -4.35 16.15 2.37
N SER A 140 -4.09 16.48 1.11
CA SER A 140 -4.25 15.57 -0.02
C SER A 140 -2.94 15.40 -0.76
N VAL A 141 -2.67 14.15 -1.15
CA VAL A 141 -1.52 13.79 -1.98
C VAL A 141 -2.09 13.16 -3.25
N PRO A 142 -1.88 13.75 -4.44
CA PRO A 142 -2.40 13.20 -5.70
C PRO A 142 -1.83 11.82 -6.02
N ASN A 143 -0.61 11.53 -5.57
CA ASN A 143 0.03 10.23 -5.76
C ASN A 143 0.93 9.83 -4.56
N VAL A 144 0.44 8.91 -3.72
CA VAL A 144 1.17 8.31 -2.59
C VAL A 144 2.42 7.54 -3.07
N GLY A 145 2.47 7.14 -4.34
CA GLY A 145 3.62 6.51 -4.99
C GLY A 145 4.92 7.32 -4.92
N LEU A 146 4.83 8.64 -4.71
CA LEU A 146 6.00 9.51 -4.50
C LEU A 146 6.68 9.27 -3.14
N ILE A 147 5.92 8.75 -2.17
CA ILE A 147 6.36 8.45 -0.80
C ILE A 147 6.65 6.95 -0.69
N VAL A 148 5.68 6.12 -1.05
CA VAL A 148 5.76 4.66 -1.02
C VAL A 148 5.55 4.14 -2.44
N PRO A 149 6.63 3.80 -3.17
CA PRO A 149 6.56 3.46 -4.61
C PRO A 149 5.55 2.38 -4.99
N ASP A 150 5.31 1.43 -4.09
CA ASP A 150 4.38 0.30 -4.29
C ASP A 150 2.90 0.70 -4.10
N LEU A 151 2.59 1.93 -3.71
CA LEU A 151 1.23 2.42 -3.45
C LEU A 151 0.86 3.54 -4.41
N GLN A 152 0.49 3.20 -5.64
CA GLN A 152 0.10 4.18 -6.64
C GLN A 152 -1.32 4.71 -6.44
N GLY A 153 -1.50 6.03 -6.54
CA GLY A 153 -2.81 6.69 -6.50
C GLY A 153 -2.94 7.73 -5.38
N GLY A 154 -4.08 8.41 -5.33
CA GLY A 154 -4.31 9.50 -4.37
C GLY A 154 -4.54 9.04 -2.94
N GLY A 155 -4.23 9.92 -1.99
CA GLY A 155 -4.52 9.72 -0.57
C GLY A 155 -4.86 11.04 0.12
N THR A 156 -5.56 10.96 1.25
CA THR A 156 -5.88 12.13 2.07
C THR A 156 -5.64 11.85 3.54
N VAL A 157 -5.29 12.87 4.31
CA VAL A 157 -5.17 12.81 5.77
C VAL A 157 -5.90 14.01 6.36
N ARG A 158 -6.84 13.76 7.26
CA ARG A 158 -7.60 14.79 7.95
C ARG A 158 -7.56 14.56 9.45
N GLY A 159 -7.64 15.61 10.23
CA GLY A 159 -7.85 15.45 11.66
C GLY A 159 -7.41 16.64 12.48
N THR A 160 -7.22 16.39 13.77
CA THR A 160 -6.87 17.40 14.73
C THR A 160 -5.61 17.06 15.48
N VAL A 161 -4.85 18.10 15.80
CA VAL A 161 -3.70 18.07 16.68
C VAL A 161 -3.94 19.11 17.75
N SER A 162 -3.95 18.69 19.01
CA SER A 162 -4.20 19.58 20.14
C SER A 162 -3.15 19.44 21.22
N HIS A 163 -3.05 20.46 22.05
CA HIS A 163 -2.12 20.54 23.16
C HIS A 163 -2.78 21.33 24.29
N SER A 164 -2.57 20.93 25.54
CA SER A 164 -3.12 21.61 26.71
C SER A 164 -2.16 21.51 27.91
N GLY A 165 -0.93 22.00 27.75
CA GLY A 165 0.11 21.99 28.79
C GLY A 165 0.77 20.63 29.02
N GLY A 166 0.50 19.64 28.16
CA GLY A 166 1.06 18.29 28.22
C GLY A 166 1.50 17.75 26.86
N PRO A 167 1.53 16.42 26.64
CA PRO A 167 1.83 15.85 25.33
C PRO A 167 0.85 16.35 24.26
N TRP A 168 1.33 16.52 23.03
CA TRP A 168 0.50 16.76 21.85
C TRP A 168 -0.45 15.59 21.65
N GLN A 169 -1.75 15.83 21.59
CA GLN A 169 -2.76 14.84 21.25
C GLN A 169 -3.00 14.87 19.75
N VAL A 170 -3.04 13.69 19.14
CA VAL A 170 -3.20 13.52 17.70
C VAL A 170 -4.42 12.65 17.45
N ASN A 171 -5.28 13.05 16.52
CA ASN A 171 -6.40 12.25 16.03
C ASN A 171 -6.56 12.50 14.53
N LEU A 172 -5.99 11.61 13.73
CA LEU A 172 -5.95 11.71 12.28
C LEU A 172 -6.68 10.53 11.65
N THR A 173 -7.37 10.77 10.56
CA THR A 173 -7.93 9.76 9.67
C THR A 173 -7.28 9.91 8.31
N GLY A 174 -6.90 8.78 7.72
CA GLY A 174 -6.21 8.72 6.44
C GLY A 174 -6.97 7.81 5.48
N THR A 175 -6.99 8.19 4.22
CA THR A 175 -7.40 7.32 3.11
C THR A 175 -6.28 7.23 2.09
N GLY A 176 -6.21 6.12 1.37
CA GLY A 176 -5.19 5.90 0.35
C GLY A 176 -5.71 5.06 -0.82
N PRO A 177 -4.80 4.70 -1.73
CA PRO A 177 -5.12 3.90 -2.91
C PRO A 177 -5.85 2.60 -2.58
N GLY A 178 -6.75 2.16 -3.46
CA GLY A 178 -7.43 0.87 -3.30
C GLY A 178 -8.35 0.77 -2.08
N SER A 179 -8.85 1.89 -1.55
CA SER A 179 -9.66 1.91 -0.32
C SER A 179 -8.87 1.58 0.95
N ILE A 180 -7.57 1.89 0.98
CA ILE A 180 -6.85 1.95 2.26
C ILE A 180 -7.55 2.98 3.16
N GLY A 181 -7.81 2.59 4.40
CA GLY A 181 -8.30 3.47 5.45
C GLY A 181 -7.51 3.28 6.72
N ALA A 182 -7.14 4.36 7.40
CA ALA A 182 -6.41 4.29 8.65
C ALA A 182 -6.84 5.40 9.62
N THR A 183 -6.72 5.15 10.91
CA THR A 183 -6.92 6.16 11.95
C THR A 183 -5.74 6.12 12.91
N ALA A 184 -5.08 7.26 13.08
CA ALA A 184 -3.96 7.44 13.98
C ALA A 184 -4.42 8.24 15.20
N ARG A 185 -4.24 7.71 16.40
CA ARG A 185 -4.60 8.38 17.65
C ARG A 185 -3.51 8.23 18.69
N GLY A 186 -3.42 9.19 19.61
CA GLY A 186 -2.55 9.08 20.78
C GLY A 186 -1.83 10.37 21.08
N SER A 187 -0.64 10.27 21.65
CA SER A 187 0.12 11.42 22.12
C SER A 187 1.58 11.42 21.71
N ILE A 188 2.14 12.61 21.56
CA ILE A 188 3.56 12.86 21.25
C ILE A 188 4.11 13.81 22.31
N ALA A 189 5.26 13.50 22.89
CA ALA A 189 5.91 14.36 23.88
C ALA A 189 6.19 15.76 23.30
N GLN A 190 6.22 16.79 24.16
CA GLN A 190 6.40 18.19 23.72
C GLN A 190 7.73 18.43 23.01
N ASP A 191 8.76 17.68 23.39
CA ASP A 191 10.10 17.70 22.80
C ASP A 191 10.20 16.84 21.54
N PHE A 192 9.11 16.17 21.15
CA PHE A 192 9.04 15.19 20.06
C PHE A 192 10.03 14.01 20.23
N GLY A 193 10.52 13.77 21.45
CA GLY A 193 11.47 12.71 21.75
C GLY A 193 10.82 11.34 21.91
N SER A 194 9.52 11.28 22.21
CA SER A 194 8.76 10.04 22.35
C SER A 194 7.30 10.19 21.94
N ALA A 195 6.65 9.06 21.67
CA ALA A 195 5.24 8.99 21.32
C ALA A 195 4.56 7.73 21.89
N ASN A 196 3.26 7.84 22.12
CA ASN A 196 2.35 6.73 22.37
C ASN A 196 1.19 6.85 21.37
N LEU A 197 1.36 6.22 20.20
CA LEU A 197 0.43 6.32 19.07
C LEU A 197 -0.12 4.93 18.73
N SER A 198 -1.40 4.87 18.41
CA SER A 198 -2.05 3.72 17.78
C SER A 198 -2.50 4.11 16.38
N LEU A 199 -2.20 3.26 15.40
CA LEU A 199 -2.63 3.37 14.02
C LEU A 199 -3.41 2.11 13.66
N ASN A 200 -4.72 2.25 13.49
CA ASN A 200 -5.64 1.16 13.20
C ASN A 200 -6.26 1.38 11.84
N GLY A 201 -6.31 0.35 11.00
CA GLY A 201 -6.83 0.51 9.65
C GLY A 201 -7.01 -0.78 8.89
N SER A 202 -7.37 -0.62 7.62
CA SER A 202 -7.51 -1.71 6.67
C SER A 202 -6.96 -1.33 5.30
N ALA A 203 -6.54 -2.35 4.55
CA ALA A 203 -6.01 -2.22 3.20
C ALA A 203 -6.44 -3.44 2.36
N PRO A 204 -6.68 -3.28 1.06
CA PRO A 204 -6.89 -4.43 0.19
C PRO A 204 -5.59 -5.25 0.07
N LEU A 205 -5.71 -6.57 0.22
CA LEU A 205 -4.56 -7.46 0.02
C LEU A 205 -4.04 -7.47 -1.43
N ALA A 206 -4.86 -7.02 -2.38
CA ALA A 206 -4.50 -6.95 -3.79
C ALA A 206 -3.31 -6.02 -4.06
N LEU A 207 -2.98 -5.10 -3.15
CA LEU A 207 -1.77 -4.25 -3.25
C LEU A 207 -0.48 -5.08 -3.21
N ALA A 208 -0.50 -6.25 -2.57
CA ALA A 208 0.67 -7.13 -2.54
C ALA A 208 0.94 -7.82 -3.89
N ASN A 209 -0.04 -7.85 -4.81
CA ASN A 209 0.04 -8.61 -6.06
C ASN A 209 1.17 -8.15 -6.99
N GLU A 210 1.62 -6.90 -6.88
CA GLU A 210 2.80 -6.42 -7.62
C GLU A 210 4.10 -7.12 -7.18
N ARG A 211 4.16 -7.59 -5.93
CA ARG A 211 5.32 -8.28 -5.35
C ARG A 211 5.21 -9.79 -5.35
N ILE A 212 3.98 -10.32 -5.39
CA ILE A 212 3.72 -11.77 -5.35
C ILE A 212 3.27 -12.32 -6.71
N ALA A 213 3.44 -11.59 -7.81
CA ALA A 213 3.13 -12.15 -9.13
C ALA A 213 3.96 -13.43 -9.40
N PRO A 214 3.38 -14.48 -10.02
CA PRO A 214 2.05 -14.55 -10.65
C PRO A 214 0.91 -14.98 -9.71
N GLN A 215 1.15 -15.08 -8.39
CA GLN A 215 0.08 -15.37 -7.44
C GLN A 215 -0.88 -14.18 -7.32
N VAL A 216 -2.14 -14.47 -7.02
CA VAL A 216 -3.18 -13.44 -6.84
C VAL A 216 -3.80 -13.60 -5.47
N LEU A 217 -3.68 -12.55 -4.66
CA LEU A 217 -4.29 -12.45 -3.34
C LEU A 217 -5.42 -11.42 -3.37
N THR A 218 -6.56 -11.80 -2.81
CA THR A 218 -7.76 -10.97 -2.71
C THR A 218 -8.33 -11.03 -1.30
N GLY A 219 -9.06 -9.99 -0.90
CA GLY A 219 -9.57 -9.81 0.46
C GLY A 219 -9.03 -8.55 1.11
N VAL A 220 -9.33 -8.41 2.41
CA VAL A 220 -8.96 -7.24 3.21
C VAL A 220 -7.96 -7.63 4.28
N LEU A 221 -6.97 -6.79 4.45
CA LEU A 221 -6.01 -6.79 5.53
C LEU A 221 -6.45 -5.76 6.56
N ASN A 222 -6.48 -6.13 7.83
CA ASN A 222 -6.60 -5.21 8.95
C ASN A 222 -5.25 -5.10 9.65
N PHE A 223 -4.87 -3.91 10.09
CA PHE A 223 -3.61 -3.69 10.78
C PHE A 223 -3.81 -2.81 12.02
N ASP A 224 -3.07 -3.16 13.08
CA ASP A 224 -3.06 -2.49 14.37
C ASP A 224 -1.59 -2.23 14.75
N ILE A 225 -1.11 -1.04 14.44
CA ILE A 225 0.26 -0.61 14.70
C ILE A 225 0.28 0.25 15.96
N GLY A 226 1.09 -0.12 16.93
CA GLY A 226 1.40 0.68 18.11
C GLY A 226 2.82 1.22 18.04
N VAL A 227 3.00 2.49 18.39
CA VAL A 227 4.30 3.11 18.63
C VAL A 227 4.35 3.55 20.08
N ASN A 228 5.24 2.98 20.88
CA ASN A 228 5.40 3.35 22.29
C ASN A 228 6.88 3.54 22.65
N GLY A 229 7.27 4.78 22.92
CA GLY A 229 8.63 5.15 23.29
C GLY A 229 9.28 6.11 22.28
N PRO A 230 10.61 6.08 22.11
CA PRO A 230 11.30 6.97 21.17
C PRO A 230 10.83 6.76 19.73
N LEU A 231 10.93 7.79 18.88
CA LEU A 231 10.56 7.73 17.46
C LEU A 231 11.58 6.90 16.65
N ALA A 232 11.55 5.59 16.84
CA ALA A 232 12.42 4.60 16.21
C ALA A 232 11.66 3.31 15.89
N LEU A 233 12.15 2.54 14.91
CA LEU A 233 11.54 1.27 14.51
C LEU A 233 11.46 0.24 15.65
N SER A 234 12.35 0.34 16.65
CA SER A 234 12.33 -0.53 17.84
C SER A 234 11.12 -0.33 18.74
N SER A 235 10.46 0.84 18.65
CA SER A 235 9.27 1.18 19.42
C SER A 235 7.97 0.81 18.70
N VAL A 236 8.07 0.22 17.50
CA VAL A 236 6.93 -0.18 16.68
C VAL A 236 6.59 -1.64 16.98
N SER A 237 5.32 -1.88 17.34
CA SER A 237 4.71 -3.20 17.45
C SER A 237 3.51 -3.25 16.51
N ASP A 238 3.29 -4.35 15.81
CA ASP A 238 2.18 -4.45 14.86
C ASP A 238 1.50 -5.81 14.93
N ARG A 239 0.19 -5.80 14.71
CA ARG A 239 -0.63 -6.97 14.42
C ARG A 239 -1.37 -6.74 13.12
N VAL A 240 -1.02 -7.55 12.13
CA VAL A 240 -1.67 -7.59 10.83
C VAL A 240 -2.56 -8.83 10.80
N SER A 241 -3.79 -8.74 10.28
CA SER A 241 -4.73 -9.86 10.24
C SER A 241 -5.62 -9.82 9.00
N THR A 242 -6.14 -10.98 8.62
CA THR A 242 -7.11 -11.09 7.54
C THR A 242 -8.17 -12.11 7.91
N ASP A 243 -9.36 -11.96 7.35
CA ASP A 243 -10.46 -12.89 7.50
C ASP A 243 -11.18 -13.05 6.16
N GLY A 244 -11.31 -14.30 5.71
CA GLY A 244 -11.99 -14.61 4.46
C GLY A 244 -11.22 -14.27 3.17
N ALA A 245 -9.91 -14.04 3.23
CA ALA A 245 -9.10 -13.78 2.05
C ALA A 245 -9.01 -15.01 1.12
N ARG A 246 -8.63 -14.78 -0.13
CA ARG A 246 -8.47 -15.84 -1.14
C ARG A 246 -7.15 -15.69 -1.87
N LEU A 247 -6.37 -16.76 -1.87
CA LEU A 247 -5.09 -16.85 -2.57
C LEU A 247 -5.19 -17.87 -3.70
N ALA A 248 -4.87 -17.46 -4.92
CA ALA A 248 -4.70 -18.35 -6.05
C ALA A 248 -3.20 -18.50 -6.38
N VAL A 249 -2.76 -19.73 -6.57
CA VAL A 249 -1.38 -20.10 -6.93
C VAL A 249 -1.40 -20.88 -8.25
N PRO A 250 -1.34 -20.18 -9.40
CA PRO A 250 -1.54 -20.81 -10.71
C PRO A 250 -0.53 -21.89 -11.06
N SER A 251 0.72 -21.76 -10.59
CA SER A 251 1.81 -22.70 -10.87
C SER A 251 1.53 -24.13 -10.41
N VAL A 252 0.63 -24.30 -9.45
CA VAL A 252 0.23 -25.61 -8.89
C VAL A 252 -1.29 -25.83 -8.92
N SER A 253 -2.02 -25.02 -9.69
CA SER A 253 -3.50 -25.07 -9.79
C SER A 253 -4.20 -25.09 -8.43
N LEU A 254 -3.64 -24.39 -7.44
CA LEU A 254 -4.12 -24.37 -6.07
C LEU A 254 -4.89 -23.08 -5.78
N VAL A 255 -6.03 -23.21 -5.13
CA VAL A 255 -6.75 -22.06 -4.56
C VAL A 255 -7.01 -22.32 -3.09
N ILE A 256 -6.70 -21.32 -2.27
CA ILE A 256 -6.96 -21.29 -0.84
C ILE A 256 -8.07 -20.28 -0.59
N ASP A 257 -9.22 -20.78 -0.17
CA ASP A 257 -10.42 -20.01 0.16
C ASP A 257 -10.54 -19.83 1.68
N GLY A 258 -11.09 -18.70 2.10
CA GLY A 258 -11.33 -18.43 3.52
C GLY A 258 -10.04 -18.32 4.34
N LEU A 259 -8.97 -17.78 3.74
CA LEU A 259 -7.71 -17.51 4.43
C LEU A 259 -7.96 -16.54 5.59
N SER A 260 -7.68 -16.99 6.79
CA SER A 260 -7.81 -16.22 8.02
C SER A 260 -6.60 -16.40 8.92
N GLY A 261 -6.33 -15.42 9.77
CA GLY A 261 -5.23 -15.47 10.71
C GLY A 261 -4.56 -14.12 10.91
N ALA A 262 -3.39 -14.15 11.53
CA ALA A 262 -2.64 -12.96 11.87
C ALA A 262 -1.12 -13.15 11.72
N VAL A 263 -0.45 -12.04 11.44
CA VAL A 263 1.00 -11.89 11.48
C VAL A 263 1.31 -10.83 12.53
N ARG A 264 2.10 -11.18 13.54
CA ARG A 264 2.57 -10.23 14.56
C ARG A 264 4.00 -9.82 14.23
N LEU A 265 4.26 -8.54 14.08
CA LEU A 265 5.60 -8.02 13.79
C LEU A 265 6.19 -7.44 15.08
N SER A 266 7.39 -7.90 15.43
CA SER A 266 8.14 -7.40 16.59
C SER A 266 9.64 -7.60 16.36
N GLY A 267 10.43 -6.57 16.64
CA GLY A 267 11.90 -6.66 16.65
C GLY A 267 12.53 -7.15 15.34
N GLY A 268 11.95 -6.82 14.19
CA GLY A 268 12.44 -7.29 12.88
C GLY A 268 12.10 -8.75 12.55
N SER A 269 11.21 -9.37 13.32
CA SER A 269 10.64 -10.69 13.03
C SER A 269 9.12 -10.62 12.88
N ALA A 270 8.57 -11.50 12.06
CA ALA A 270 7.15 -11.69 11.84
C ALA A 270 6.76 -13.10 12.30
N GLN A 271 5.92 -13.19 13.33
CA GLN A 271 5.29 -14.44 13.73
C GLN A 271 4.03 -14.65 12.90
N VAL A 272 4.06 -15.63 11.99
CA VAL A 272 2.96 -15.96 11.10
C VAL A 272 2.05 -17.01 11.75
N GLU A 273 0.74 -16.83 11.62
CA GLU A 273 -0.28 -17.80 11.98
C GLU A 273 -1.47 -17.63 11.02
N LEU A 274 -1.53 -18.49 10.00
CA LEU A 274 -2.53 -18.41 8.92
C LEU A 274 -3.18 -19.78 8.73
N GLY A 275 -4.45 -19.79 8.35
CA GLY A 275 -5.18 -21.01 7.99
C GLY A 275 -6.16 -20.75 6.87
N GLY A 276 -6.46 -21.76 6.08
CA GLY A 276 -7.42 -21.65 4.98
C GLY A 276 -7.91 -23.02 4.51
N ARG A 277 -8.92 -23.01 3.65
CA ARG A 277 -9.46 -24.22 3.02
C ARG A 277 -8.94 -24.32 1.59
N LEU A 278 -8.57 -25.52 1.16
CA LEU A 278 -8.25 -25.72 -0.25
C LEU A 278 -9.55 -25.86 -1.02
N SER A 279 -9.67 -25.22 -2.18
CA SER A 279 -10.87 -25.31 -3.03
C SER A 279 -11.14 -26.74 -3.51
N SER A 280 -10.09 -27.56 -3.57
CA SER A 280 -10.13 -28.98 -3.90
C SER A 280 -10.67 -29.85 -2.76
N GLY A 281 -10.64 -29.37 -1.51
CA GLY A 281 -11.03 -30.08 -0.28
C GLY A 281 -9.93 -30.06 0.80
N GLY A 282 -10.33 -30.11 2.08
CA GLY A 282 -9.40 -30.09 3.23
C GLY A 282 -8.98 -28.70 3.70
N GLN A 283 -7.97 -28.65 4.58
CA GLN A 283 -7.46 -27.42 5.19
C GLN A 283 -5.93 -27.36 5.18
N LEU A 284 -5.42 -26.13 5.18
CA LEU A 284 -4.01 -25.79 5.32
C LEU A 284 -3.85 -24.87 6.54
N ARG A 285 -2.82 -25.10 7.36
CA ARG A 285 -2.38 -24.15 8.39
C ARG A 285 -0.90 -23.88 8.26
N VAL A 286 -0.48 -22.64 8.45
CA VAL A 286 0.90 -22.19 8.37
C VAL A 286 1.21 -21.40 9.63
N SER A 287 2.26 -21.78 10.35
CA SER A 287 2.70 -21.06 11.54
C SER A 287 4.21 -21.05 11.69
N GLY A 288 4.75 -19.98 12.27
CA GLY A 288 6.18 -19.89 12.59
C GLY A 288 6.77 -18.50 12.35
N PRO A 289 7.99 -18.26 12.85
CA PRO A 289 8.67 -16.98 12.66
C PRO A 289 9.32 -16.86 11.27
N VAL A 290 9.34 -15.63 10.76
CA VAL A 290 10.07 -15.18 9.57
C VAL A 290 10.82 -13.91 9.92
N THR A 291 12.12 -13.84 9.59
CA THR A 291 12.90 -12.61 9.74
C THR A 291 12.58 -11.63 8.60
N LEU A 292 12.48 -10.34 8.92
CA LEU A 292 12.10 -9.28 7.97
C LEU A 292 13.30 -8.64 7.25
N SER A 293 14.52 -9.09 7.55
CA SER A 293 15.72 -8.72 6.82
C SER A 293 16.08 -9.81 5.80
N PRO A 294 16.59 -9.44 4.61
CA PRO A 294 17.21 -10.41 3.71
C PRO A 294 18.27 -11.24 4.45
N PRO A 295 18.30 -12.57 4.27
CA PRO A 295 17.65 -13.33 3.20
C PRO A 295 16.23 -13.84 3.54
N PHE A 296 15.58 -13.25 4.54
CA PHE A 296 14.26 -13.60 5.06
C PHE A 296 14.21 -15.05 5.54
N ASN A 297 15.07 -15.37 6.51
CA ASN A 297 15.11 -16.70 7.12
C ASN A 297 13.79 -17.00 7.82
N ALA A 298 13.25 -18.18 7.55
CA ALA A 298 11.99 -18.67 8.07
C ALA A 298 12.17 -20.00 8.81
N ASN A 299 11.30 -20.25 9.78
CA ASN A 299 11.07 -21.56 10.39
C ASN A 299 9.56 -21.79 10.42
N LEU A 300 9.01 -22.17 9.27
CA LEU A 300 7.57 -22.34 9.09
C LEU A 300 7.20 -23.81 9.23
N THR A 301 6.11 -24.05 9.93
CA THR A 301 5.40 -25.32 10.01
C THR A 301 4.10 -25.19 9.23
N ILE A 302 3.92 -26.08 8.26
CA ILE A 302 2.78 -26.14 7.36
C ILE A 302 2.06 -27.45 7.63
N GLN A 303 0.83 -27.40 8.12
CA GLN A 303 0.01 -28.57 8.40
C GLN A 303 -1.04 -28.73 7.29
N LEU A 304 -1.09 -29.94 6.73
CA LEU A 304 -2.10 -30.40 5.77
C LEU A 304 -3.09 -31.27 6.53
N ILE A 305 -4.37 -30.91 6.49
CA ILE A 305 -5.45 -31.63 7.16
C ILE A 305 -6.48 -32.03 6.10
N GLU A 306 -6.52 -33.32 5.77
CA GLU A 306 -7.38 -33.88 4.72
C GLU A 306 -7.28 -33.13 3.38
N ALA A 307 -6.09 -32.60 3.08
CA ALA A 307 -5.86 -31.73 1.94
C ALA A 307 -5.99 -32.50 0.63
N VAL A 308 -6.97 -32.15 -0.20
CA VAL A 308 -7.15 -32.79 -1.51
C VAL A 308 -6.19 -32.14 -2.51
N LEU A 309 -5.29 -32.92 -3.07
CA LEU A 309 -4.33 -32.48 -4.07
C LEU A 309 -4.78 -32.98 -5.44
N ARG A 310 -4.88 -32.07 -6.42
CA ARG A 310 -5.22 -32.40 -7.81
C ARG A 310 -4.21 -31.80 -8.76
N GLN A 311 -3.73 -32.59 -9.71
CA GLN A 311 -2.84 -32.11 -10.75
C GLN A 311 -3.38 -32.48 -12.14
N ALA A 312 -3.83 -31.46 -12.88
CA ALA A 312 -4.13 -31.49 -14.33
C ALA A 312 -4.78 -32.79 -14.84
N ASP A 313 -5.89 -33.20 -14.21
CA ASP A 313 -6.65 -34.42 -14.46
C ASP A 313 -5.87 -35.75 -14.40
N LEU A 314 -4.59 -35.74 -14.00
CA LEU A 314 -3.70 -36.89 -13.95
C LEU A 314 -3.74 -37.59 -12.58
N LEU A 315 -3.83 -36.80 -11.50
CA LEU A 315 -3.64 -37.27 -10.14
C LEU A 315 -4.65 -36.61 -9.21
N GLU A 316 -5.33 -37.40 -8.38
CA GLU A 316 -6.11 -36.94 -7.24
C GLU A 316 -5.77 -37.77 -5.99
N THR A 317 -5.49 -37.11 -4.87
CA THR A 317 -5.24 -37.78 -3.59
C THR A 317 -5.56 -36.89 -2.39
N THR A 318 -5.70 -37.48 -1.21
CA THR A 318 -5.78 -36.74 0.07
C THR A 318 -4.43 -36.77 0.78
N ALA A 319 -4.05 -35.67 1.41
CA ALA A 319 -2.77 -35.52 2.08
C ALA A 319 -2.97 -35.06 3.54
N ASN A 320 -2.33 -35.77 4.46
CA ASN A 320 -2.29 -35.44 5.88
C ASN A 320 -0.85 -35.42 6.37
N GLY A 321 -0.43 -34.35 7.04
CA GLY A 321 0.90 -34.31 7.60
C GLY A 321 1.42 -32.91 7.86
N THR A 322 2.70 -32.86 8.20
CA THR A 322 3.39 -31.62 8.56
C THR A 322 4.62 -31.47 7.69
N VAL A 323 4.72 -30.34 7.01
CA VAL A 323 5.86 -29.89 6.23
C VAL A 323 6.54 -28.76 6.99
N THR A 324 7.86 -28.80 7.13
CA THR A 324 8.66 -27.72 7.69
C THR A 324 9.46 -27.04 6.60
N MET A 325 9.61 -25.72 6.71
CA MET A 325 10.41 -24.91 5.81
C MET A 325 11.38 -24.07 6.65
N ASN A 326 12.66 -24.39 6.56
CA ASN A 326 13.72 -23.82 7.38
C ASN A 326 14.81 -23.17 6.52
N GLY A 327 15.08 -21.89 6.74
CA GLY A 327 16.14 -21.14 6.04
C GLY A 327 15.62 -19.99 5.18
N ALA A 328 16.44 -19.52 4.25
CA ALA A 328 16.18 -18.32 3.46
C ALA A 328 15.03 -18.49 2.44
N LEU A 329 13.99 -17.65 2.54
CA LEU A 329 12.86 -17.65 1.59
C LEU A 329 13.22 -17.11 0.19
N THR A 330 14.38 -16.48 0.07
CA THR A 330 14.95 -16.03 -1.22
C THR A 330 15.63 -17.16 -2.00
N GLY A 331 15.80 -18.33 -1.38
CA GLY A 331 16.40 -19.52 -1.99
C GLY A 331 17.26 -20.29 -0.99
N GLY A 332 17.27 -21.62 -1.11
CA GLY A 332 18.07 -22.51 -0.25
C GLY A 332 17.41 -22.91 1.07
N ALA A 333 16.15 -22.54 1.32
CA ALA A 333 15.38 -23.09 2.42
C ALA A 333 15.24 -24.62 2.28
N GLN A 334 15.50 -25.34 3.36
CA GLN A 334 15.26 -26.77 3.46
C GLN A 334 13.76 -27.00 3.70
N ILE A 335 13.13 -27.74 2.78
CA ILE A 335 11.77 -28.22 2.94
C ILE A 335 11.84 -29.68 3.38
N GLY A 336 11.26 -29.99 4.55
CA GLY A 336 11.23 -31.34 5.11
C GLY A 336 9.86 -31.67 5.69
N GLY A 337 9.70 -32.88 6.21
CA GLY A 337 8.44 -33.31 6.83
C GLY A 337 7.95 -34.65 6.33
N VAL A 338 6.82 -35.09 6.88
CA VAL A 338 6.16 -36.35 6.51
C VAL A 338 4.75 -36.01 6.05
N ILE A 339 4.41 -36.46 4.85
CA ILE A 339 3.07 -36.37 4.28
C ILE A 339 2.57 -37.79 4.06
N ASN A 340 1.48 -38.14 4.73
CA ASN A 340 0.76 -39.38 4.49
C ASN A 340 -0.27 -39.11 3.41
N LEU A 341 -0.13 -39.82 2.29
CA LEU A 341 -1.12 -39.80 1.22
C LEU A 341 -2.18 -40.86 1.51
N GLY A 342 -3.45 -40.52 1.30
CA GLY A 342 -4.55 -41.44 1.32
C GLY A 342 -4.63 -42.24 0.03
N GLU A 343 -5.84 -42.54 -0.42
CA GLU A 343 -6.03 -43.15 -1.74
C GLU A 343 -5.49 -42.21 -2.84
N VAL A 344 -4.74 -42.78 -3.76
CA VAL A 344 -4.14 -42.07 -4.89
C VAL A 344 -4.81 -42.58 -6.16
N GLU A 345 -5.65 -41.73 -6.77
CA GLU A 345 -6.23 -42.01 -8.08
C GLU A 345 -5.31 -41.41 -9.16
N VAL A 346 -4.73 -42.28 -10.00
CA VAL A 346 -3.95 -41.87 -11.16
C VAL A 346 -4.77 -42.15 -12.41
N ARG A 347 -5.09 -41.10 -13.14
CA ARG A 347 -5.77 -41.16 -14.43
C ARG A 347 -4.71 -41.12 -15.52
N ILE A 348 -4.67 -42.14 -16.38
CA ILE A 348 -3.86 -42.09 -17.58
C ILE A 348 -4.71 -41.36 -18.62
N PRO A 349 -4.37 -40.12 -19.03
CA PRO A 349 -5.11 -39.45 -20.09
C PRO A 349 -5.07 -40.37 -21.31
N ASN A 350 -6.22 -40.54 -21.96
CA ASN A 350 -6.28 -41.28 -23.21
C ASN A 350 -5.26 -40.65 -24.16
N LEU A 351 -4.14 -41.35 -24.37
CA LEU A 351 -3.38 -41.24 -25.60
C LEU A 351 -4.40 -41.64 -26.65
N GLY A 352 -5.04 -40.64 -27.27
CA GLY A 352 -5.99 -40.88 -28.35
C GLY A 352 -5.37 -41.90 -29.30
N ALA A 353 -6.19 -42.81 -29.82
CA ALA A 353 -5.74 -43.87 -30.70
C ALA A 353 -4.65 -43.33 -31.63
N SER A 354 -3.41 -43.78 -31.47
CA SER A 354 -2.32 -43.59 -32.45
C SER A 354 -2.59 -44.42 -33.71
N TYR A 355 -3.85 -44.49 -34.10
CA TYR A 355 -4.40 -45.07 -35.29
C TYR A 355 -5.25 -43.99 -35.96
N SER A 356 -4.66 -42.81 -36.22
CA SER A 356 -4.93 -42.26 -37.54
C SER A 356 -4.42 -43.33 -38.49
N ALA A 357 -5.31 -44.09 -39.12
CA ALA A 357 -4.96 -44.80 -40.33
C ALA A 357 -4.14 -43.81 -41.16
N LEU A 358 -2.88 -44.15 -41.43
CA LEU A 358 -2.03 -43.32 -42.29
C LEU A 358 -2.88 -42.99 -43.52
N ASP A 359 -3.09 -41.71 -43.79
CA ASP A 359 -3.88 -41.30 -44.95
C ASP A 359 -3.24 -41.94 -46.20
N GLY A 360 -4.02 -42.73 -46.94
CA GLY A 360 -3.54 -43.55 -48.06
C GLY A 360 -3.12 -45.00 -47.77
N LEU A 361 -3.28 -45.53 -46.55
CA LEU A 361 -2.93 -46.93 -46.25
C LEU A 361 -3.96 -47.91 -46.87
N ARG A 362 -3.65 -48.44 -48.05
CA ARG A 362 -4.46 -49.46 -48.74
C ARG A 362 -3.89 -50.86 -48.51
N HIS A 363 -4.67 -51.74 -47.91
CA HIS A 363 -4.35 -53.16 -47.82
C HIS A 363 -4.58 -53.81 -49.20
N ILE A 364 -3.53 -54.35 -49.82
CA ILE A 364 -3.63 -55.12 -51.07
C ILE A 364 -3.55 -56.60 -50.69
N ASP A 365 -4.62 -57.33 -50.96
CA ASP A 365 -4.77 -58.78 -50.72
C ASP A 365 -4.45 -59.25 -49.28
N PRO A 366 -5.07 -58.66 -48.24
CA PRO A 366 -4.85 -59.09 -46.87
C PRO A 366 -5.39 -60.52 -46.64
N PRO A 367 -4.69 -61.38 -45.89
CA PRO A 367 -5.17 -62.71 -45.55
C PRO A 367 -6.48 -62.66 -44.74
N ALA A 368 -7.23 -63.77 -44.72
CA ALA A 368 -8.62 -63.80 -44.28
C ALA A 368 -8.85 -63.39 -42.81
N ASP A 369 -7.85 -63.58 -41.96
CA ASP A 369 -7.80 -63.14 -40.56
C ASP A 369 -7.71 -61.61 -40.43
N VAL A 370 -6.90 -60.97 -41.28
CA VAL A 370 -6.76 -59.51 -41.34
C VAL A 370 -8.04 -58.87 -41.89
N GLN A 371 -8.68 -59.47 -42.89
CA GLN A 371 -9.97 -59.00 -43.41
C GLN A 371 -11.08 -58.99 -42.35
N ARG A 372 -11.10 -60.01 -41.48
CA ARG A 372 -12.06 -60.09 -40.37
C ARG A 372 -11.87 -58.95 -39.38
N THR A 373 -10.61 -58.69 -39.02
CA THR A 373 -10.26 -57.61 -38.10
C THR A 373 -10.60 -56.23 -38.68
N LEU A 374 -10.35 -56.01 -39.98
CA LEU A 374 -10.74 -54.78 -40.68
C LEU A 374 -12.27 -54.58 -40.74
N ALA A 375 -13.03 -55.67 -40.89
CA ALA A 375 -14.49 -55.63 -40.84
C ALA A 375 -15.03 -55.24 -39.44
N PHE A 376 -14.45 -55.79 -38.36
CA PHE A 376 -14.81 -55.39 -36.99
C PHE A 376 -14.43 -53.95 -36.67
N ALA A 377 -13.35 -53.45 -37.27
CA ALA A 377 -12.91 -52.08 -37.12
C ALA A 377 -13.68 -51.07 -38.01
N GLY A 378 -14.57 -51.52 -38.89
CA GLY A 378 -15.34 -50.65 -39.78
C GLY A 378 -14.52 -50.01 -40.92
N LEU A 379 -13.35 -50.56 -41.24
CA LEU A 379 -12.37 -49.99 -42.18
C LEU A 379 -12.36 -50.69 -43.56
N ASN A 380 -13.44 -51.40 -43.91
CA ASN A 380 -13.57 -52.01 -45.24
C ASN A 380 -13.85 -50.94 -46.30
N GLY A 381 -12.81 -50.56 -47.04
CA GLY A 381 -12.89 -49.64 -48.16
C GLY A 381 -13.69 -50.20 -49.32
N SER A 382 -14.96 -49.84 -49.40
CA SER A 382 -15.66 -49.70 -50.68
C SER A 382 -16.52 -48.44 -50.63
N GLY A 383 -15.97 -47.34 -51.13
CA GLY A 383 -16.76 -46.17 -51.49
C GLY A 383 -17.81 -46.58 -52.51
N ARG A 384 -19.06 -46.64 -52.06
CA ARG A 384 -20.23 -46.59 -52.92
C ARG A 384 -21.26 -45.72 -52.21
N GLU A 385 -21.46 -44.53 -52.77
CA GLU A 385 -22.57 -43.65 -52.43
C GLU A 385 -23.88 -44.46 -52.43
N SER A 386 -24.60 -44.46 -51.31
CA SER A 386 -25.99 -44.88 -51.24
C SER A 386 -26.88 -43.65 -51.11
N THR A 387 -27.18 -43.04 -52.25
CA THR A 387 -28.42 -42.28 -52.44
C THR A 387 -29.62 -43.22 -52.33
N GLY A 388 -30.58 -42.94 -51.44
CA GLY A 388 -31.97 -43.42 -51.57
C GLY A 388 -32.60 -44.13 -50.38
N GLY A 389 -33.07 -43.34 -49.40
CA GLY A 389 -34.41 -43.39 -48.79
C GLY A 389 -34.96 -44.68 -48.14
N ALA A 390 -35.21 -44.62 -46.83
CA ALA A 390 -36.49 -45.01 -46.22
C ALA A 390 -36.64 -44.40 -44.81
N ALA A 391 -37.76 -43.72 -44.58
CA ALA A 391 -38.13 -43.12 -43.30
C ALA A 391 -38.62 -44.18 -42.30
N ALA A 392 -38.27 -44.02 -41.02
CA ALA A 392 -39.04 -44.53 -39.88
C ALA A 392 -38.82 -43.65 -38.63
N ALA A 393 -39.91 -43.42 -37.92
CA ALA A 393 -40.17 -42.35 -36.95
C ALA A 393 -39.47 -42.48 -35.58
N PRO A 394 -39.36 -41.37 -34.81
CA PRO A 394 -38.76 -41.36 -33.47
C PRO A 394 -39.70 -41.96 -32.41
N TRP A 395 -39.13 -42.70 -31.45
CA TRP A 395 -39.82 -43.09 -30.22
C TRP A 395 -39.25 -42.33 -29.01
N PRO A 396 -40.11 -41.76 -28.14
CA PRO A 396 -39.69 -40.96 -26.98
C PRO A 396 -39.40 -41.84 -25.76
N ILE A 397 -38.38 -41.47 -24.99
CA ILE A 397 -38.16 -42.03 -23.65
C ILE A 397 -38.93 -41.16 -22.64
N ARG A 398 -39.88 -41.76 -21.92
CA ARG A 398 -40.53 -41.15 -20.77
C ARG A 398 -39.68 -41.39 -19.53
N SER A 399 -39.50 -40.34 -18.75
CA SER A 399 -39.10 -40.37 -17.35
C SER A 399 -40.23 -40.94 -16.48
N THR A 400 -39.87 -41.75 -15.50
CA THR A 400 -40.56 -41.86 -14.22
C THR A 400 -39.57 -41.60 -13.12
#